data_AF-A0A3D4JSW3-F1
#
_entry.id   AF-A0A3D4JSW3-F1
#
_cell.length_a   1.000
_cell.length_b   1.000
_cell.length_c   1.000
_cell.angle_alpha   90.00
_cell.angle_beta   90.00
_cell.angle_gamma   90.00
#
_symmetry.space_group_name_H-M   'P 1'
#
loop_
_entity.id
_entity.type
_entity.pdbx_description
1 polymer ?
#
loop_
_entity_poly.entity_id
_entity_poly.type
_entity_poly.pdbx_seq_one_letter_code
_entity_poly.pdbx_strand_id
1 'polypeptide(L)'
;MKFKLLLAFSFWMLVMAVSCNKDDISFDAPSQELSFSKDTVFCDTVYHQVRSETYAVKVYNNEDKDILIPRIYLQKGATSLYKINVDGKPGYDFKDVPLRKKDSLYIFVEIAPEATGPEAIAEDKILFQSPVGQQQVVLFSVVQDAEFFIKTPTNPNIITSDATWNNNKAKIIYGDLTIDQNVILNIQQGTKVYFHKNSGMKVLSGATLNINGTLANNVTLRGDRNDPAYDTIPKNWNSIKMEAGSTLNMNYARLFGGTKGLEMKQTNANISNSFIHTFQEYGIYAVASTITAKNLVMNNCGESAVGIFKG
;
A
#
# COMPACT_ATOMS: atom_id res chain seq x y z
N MET A 1 -7.57 8.62 70.55
CA MET A 1 -7.74 9.33 69.25
C MET A 1 -6.50 10.14 68.85
N LYS A 2 -5.84 10.86 69.77
CA LYS A 2 -4.69 11.75 69.47
C LYS A 2 -3.42 11.03 68.94
N PHE A 3 -3.09 9.85 69.45
CA PHE A 3 -1.89 9.10 69.02
C PHE A 3 -2.00 8.51 67.60
N LYS A 4 -3.20 8.04 67.21
CA LYS A 4 -3.46 7.56 65.84
C LYS A 4 -3.41 8.69 64.81
N LEU A 5 -3.83 9.91 65.18
CA LEU A 5 -3.70 11.10 64.34
C LEU A 5 -2.23 11.52 64.14
N LEU A 6 -1.41 11.45 65.20
CA LEU A 6 0.02 11.74 65.13
C LEU A 6 0.78 10.76 64.23
N LEU A 7 0.46 9.46 64.29
CA LEU A 7 1.03 8.45 63.39
C LEU A 7 0.60 8.67 61.94
N ALA A 8 -0.68 9.01 61.69
CA ALA A 8 -1.16 9.32 60.36
C ALA A 8 -0.48 10.57 59.77
N PHE A 9 -0.29 11.60 60.59
CA PHE A 9 0.39 12.84 60.16
C PHE A 9 1.87 12.61 59.88
N SER A 10 2.56 11.81 60.71
CA SER A 10 3.96 11.42 60.50
C SER A 10 4.12 10.56 59.24
N PHE A 11 3.20 9.63 58.98
CA PHE A 11 3.19 8.83 57.75
C PHE A 11 3.00 9.71 56.51
N TRP A 12 2.05 10.65 56.53
CA TRP A 12 1.81 11.56 55.40
C TRP A 12 2.99 12.52 55.16
N MET A 13 3.65 12.97 56.23
CA MET A 13 4.86 13.77 56.14
C MET A 13 6.04 12.98 55.57
N LEU A 14 6.16 11.69 55.89
CA LEU A 14 7.17 10.80 55.32
C LEU A 14 6.92 10.54 53.82
N VAL A 15 5.67 10.34 53.41
CA VAL A 15 5.29 10.16 52.00
C VAL A 15 5.60 11.42 51.19
N MET A 16 5.35 12.61 51.75
CA MET A 16 5.72 13.89 51.12
C MET A 16 7.24 14.09 51.01
N ALA A 17 8.02 13.61 51.99
CA ALA A 17 9.48 13.70 51.97
C ALA A 17 10.13 12.75 50.94
N VAL A 18 9.53 11.58 50.69
CA VAL A 18 10.05 10.58 49.72
C VAL A 18 9.59 10.88 48.28
N SER A 19 8.58 11.73 48.08
CA SER A 19 8.07 12.08 46.73
C SER A 19 8.95 13.08 45.96
N CYS A 20 10.00 13.64 46.59
CA CYS A 20 10.94 14.58 45.95
C CYS A 20 12.30 13.92 45.65
N ASN A 21 12.32 12.77 44.99
CA ASN A 21 13.47 12.42 44.16
C ASN A 21 13.23 13.02 42.78
N LYS A 22 13.77 14.22 42.55
CA LYS A 22 14.07 14.66 41.19
C LYS A 22 15.29 13.85 40.76
N ASP A 23 15.05 12.74 40.08
CA ASP A 23 16.10 12.13 39.29
C ASP A 23 16.53 13.21 38.27
N ASP A 24 17.73 13.75 38.44
CA ASP A 24 18.30 14.68 37.47
C ASP A 24 18.46 13.92 36.15
N ILE A 25 17.57 14.20 35.20
CA ILE A 25 17.62 13.61 33.86
C ILE A 25 18.84 14.21 33.15
N SER A 26 19.94 13.49 33.17
CA SER A 26 21.18 13.83 32.47
C SER A 26 21.32 12.93 31.26
N PHE A 27 21.56 13.52 30.09
CA PHE A 27 21.77 12.77 28.86
C PHE A 27 23.25 12.78 28.49
N ASP A 28 23.82 11.59 28.35
CA ASP A 28 25.19 11.41 27.91
C ASP A 28 25.28 11.24 26.39
N ALA A 29 26.48 11.38 25.83
CA ALA A 29 26.72 10.92 24.49
C ALA A 29 26.67 9.37 24.43
N PRO A 30 26.15 8.78 23.32
CA PRO A 30 26.17 7.34 23.10
C PRO A 30 27.61 6.83 23.14
N SER A 31 27.82 5.75 23.89
CA SER A 31 29.10 5.02 23.97
C SER A 31 29.06 3.69 23.21
N GLN A 32 27.87 3.25 22.79
CA GLN A 32 27.64 2.06 21.98
C GLN A 32 26.84 2.40 20.72
N GLU A 33 26.86 1.49 19.75
CA GLU A 33 26.00 1.56 18.57
C GLU A 33 24.53 1.37 18.94
N LEU A 34 23.66 2.12 18.25
CA LEU A 34 22.21 1.95 18.34
C LEU A 34 21.79 0.67 17.61
N SER A 35 20.66 0.09 18.00
CA SER A 35 20.02 -0.98 17.23
C SER A 35 18.78 -0.47 16.52
N PHE A 36 18.46 -1.09 15.37
CA PHE A 36 17.30 -0.72 14.56
C PHE A 36 16.37 -1.92 14.40
N SER A 37 15.06 -1.67 14.32
CA SER A 37 14.11 -2.76 14.03
C SER A 37 14.26 -3.32 12.61
N LYS A 38 14.87 -2.54 11.70
CA LYS A 38 15.06 -2.85 10.28
C LYS A 38 16.28 -2.12 9.75
N ASP A 39 17.08 -2.77 8.92
CA ASP A 39 18.22 -2.16 8.21
C ASP A 39 17.78 -1.44 6.93
N THR A 40 16.65 -1.86 6.36
CA THR A 40 16.04 -1.26 5.18
C THR A 40 14.53 -1.13 5.36
N VAL A 41 14.02 0.06 5.08
CA VAL A 41 12.59 0.35 5.00
C VAL A 41 12.21 0.38 3.54
N PHE A 42 11.57 -0.72 3.09
CA PHE A 42 10.91 -0.77 1.81
C PHE A 42 9.58 -0.04 1.93
N CYS A 43 9.49 1.17 1.39
CA CYS A 43 8.20 1.80 1.15
C CYS A 43 7.68 1.26 -0.18
N ASP A 44 6.44 0.76 -0.16
CA ASP A 44 5.80 0.01 -1.24
C ASP A 44 5.74 0.81 -2.57
N THR A 45 5.27 0.23 -3.67
CA THR A 45 5.21 0.96 -4.94
C THR A 45 4.29 2.18 -4.80
N VAL A 46 4.87 3.38 -4.94
CA VAL A 46 4.16 4.64 -4.74
C VAL A 46 3.88 5.27 -6.09
N TYR A 47 2.64 5.69 -6.30
CA TYR A 47 2.24 6.33 -7.54
C TYR A 47 2.59 7.81 -7.52
N HIS A 48 3.00 8.34 -8.67
CA HIS A 48 3.28 9.77 -8.81
C HIS A 48 2.14 10.62 -8.24
N GLN A 49 2.48 11.65 -7.44
CA GLN A 49 1.54 12.58 -6.78
C GLN A 49 0.64 11.98 -5.68
N VAL A 50 0.76 10.69 -5.36
CA VAL A 50 0.10 10.07 -4.22
C VAL A 50 1.11 9.84 -3.11
N ARG A 51 0.79 10.27 -1.89
CA ARG A 51 1.63 10.00 -0.71
C ARG A 51 1.54 8.53 -0.35
N SER A 52 2.66 7.94 0.04
CA SER A 52 2.68 6.57 0.56
C SER A 52 1.89 6.43 1.86
N GLU A 53 1.62 5.19 2.25
CA GLU A 53 1.34 4.87 3.65
C GLU A 53 2.53 5.26 4.55
N THR A 54 2.27 5.40 5.85
CA THR A 54 3.31 5.72 6.84
C THR A 54 4.00 4.44 7.31
N TYR A 55 5.30 4.33 7.07
CA TYR A 55 6.15 3.25 7.56
C TYR A 55 6.80 3.64 8.88
N ALA A 56 7.18 2.67 9.71
CA ALA A 56 7.86 2.93 10.97
C ALA A 56 9.14 2.10 11.08
N VAL A 57 10.19 2.74 11.58
CA VAL A 57 11.41 2.09 12.10
C VAL A 57 11.60 2.50 13.55
N LYS A 58 11.96 1.54 14.40
CA LYS A 58 12.33 1.79 15.79
C LYS A 58 13.84 1.87 15.91
N VAL A 59 14.29 2.83 16.71
CA VAL A 59 15.69 3.00 17.10
C VAL A 59 15.79 2.72 18.58
N TYR A 60 16.71 1.84 18.97
CA TYR A 60 16.84 1.34 20.34
C TYR A 60 18.14 1.82 20.97
N ASN A 61 18.02 2.30 22.21
CA ASN A 61 19.16 2.51 23.09
C ASN A 61 19.42 1.24 23.89
N ASN A 62 20.53 0.57 23.58
CA ASN A 62 20.93 -0.65 24.29
C ASN A 62 21.70 -0.34 25.58
N GLU A 63 22.04 0.92 25.85
CA GLU A 63 22.77 1.31 27.05
C GLU A 63 21.81 1.42 28.25
N ASP A 64 22.37 1.26 29.46
CA ASP A 64 21.63 1.43 30.72
C ASP A 64 21.70 2.88 31.23
N LYS A 65 21.84 3.84 30.31
CA LYS A 65 21.87 5.27 30.59
C LYS A 65 21.10 6.05 29.52
N ASP A 66 20.61 7.22 29.90
CA ASP A 66 19.93 8.13 28.99
C ASP A 66 20.95 8.75 28.04
N ILE A 67 20.67 8.71 26.74
CA ILE A 67 21.59 9.19 25.70
C ILE A 67 20.98 10.32 24.88
N LEU A 68 21.84 11.20 24.38
CA LEU A 68 21.51 12.24 23.42
C LEU A 68 22.10 11.86 22.07
N ILE A 69 21.27 11.46 21.11
CA ILE A 69 21.75 11.18 19.74
C ILE A 69 22.11 12.52 19.09
N PRO A 70 23.40 12.77 18.75
CA PRO A 70 23.82 14.10 18.29
C PRO A 70 23.11 14.56 17.03
N ARG A 71 22.90 13.65 16.06
CA ARG A 71 22.20 13.99 14.83
C ARG A 71 21.52 12.80 14.18
N ILE A 72 20.30 13.02 13.70
CA ILE A 72 19.54 12.12 12.83
C ILE A 72 19.13 12.94 11.61
N TYR A 73 19.46 12.51 10.39
CA TYR A 73 19.15 13.30 9.20
C TYR A 73 19.00 12.44 7.94
N LEU A 74 18.24 12.95 6.97
CA LEU A 74 18.18 12.34 5.64
C LEU A 74 19.44 12.71 4.85
N GLN A 75 20.07 11.74 4.19
CA GLN A 75 21.29 11.96 3.41
C GLN A 75 21.08 13.00 2.31
N LYS A 76 19.91 13.00 1.65
CA LYS A 76 19.53 14.03 0.65
C LYS A 76 18.92 15.30 1.26
N GLY A 77 18.74 15.35 2.58
CA GLY A 77 18.19 16.51 3.30
C GLY A 77 16.86 16.99 2.71
N ALA A 78 16.74 18.30 2.48
CA ALA A 78 15.54 18.93 1.93
C ALA A 78 15.19 18.51 0.49
N THR A 79 16.13 17.90 -0.24
CA THR A 79 15.89 17.38 -1.60
C THR A 79 15.41 15.93 -1.62
N SER A 80 15.28 15.31 -0.45
CA SER A 80 14.75 13.96 -0.35
C SER A 80 13.27 13.91 -0.76
N LEU A 81 12.91 12.87 -1.50
CA LEU A 81 11.50 12.52 -1.73
C LEU A 81 10.85 11.94 -0.47
N TYR A 82 11.67 11.50 0.49
CA TYR A 82 11.22 10.98 1.77
C TYR A 82 11.00 12.11 2.78
N LYS A 83 9.97 11.95 3.60
CA LYS A 83 9.64 12.79 4.75
C LYS A 83 9.70 11.90 5.96
N ILE A 84 10.43 12.35 6.97
CA ILE A 84 10.54 11.62 8.24
C ILE A 84 9.98 12.44 9.39
N ASN A 85 9.46 11.73 10.38
CA ASN A 85 9.06 12.28 11.65
C ASN A 85 9.76 11.49 12.75
N VAL A 86 10.60 12.16 13.53
CA VAL A 86 11.39 11.57 14.62
C VAL A 86 10.70 11.93 15.93
N ASP A 87 10.14 10.93 16.60
CA ASP A 87 9.48 11.06 17.90
C ASP A 87 8.45 12.21 17.96
N GLY A 88 7.59 12.29 16.95
CA GLY A 88 6.54 13.29 16.82
C GLY A 88 6.95 14.59 16.09
N LYS A 89 8.25 14.82 15.86
CA LYS A 89 8.73 16.03 15.18
C LYS A 89 8.99 15.77 13.68
N PRO A 90 8.29 16.44 12.75
CA PRO A 90 8.57 16.33 11.32
C PRO A 90 9.80 17.15 10.91
N GLY A 91 10.57 16.66 9.95
CA GLY A 91 11.79 17.32 9.49
C GLY A 91 12.68 16.41 8.65
N TYR A 92 13.88 16.90 8.29
CA TYR A 92 14.90 16.14 7.57
C TYR A 92 16.28 16.17 8.25
N ASP A 93 16.41 16.98 9.31
CA ASP A 93 17.61 17.12 10.14
C ASP A 93 17.17 17.39 11.57
N PHE A 94 17.63 16.53 12.48
CA PHE A 94 17.29 16.56 13.90
C PHE A 94 18.59 16.50 14.68
N LYS A 95 18.70 17.34 15.70
CA LYS A 95 19.86 17.42 16.58
C LYS A 95 19.45 17.12 18.00
N ASP A 96 20.39 16.58 18.75
CA ASP A 96 20.27 16.42 20.19
C ASP A 96 18.99 15.67 20.59
N VAL A 97 18.75 14.53 19.95
CA VAL A 97 17.52 13.74 20.12
C VAL A 97 17.66 12.88 21.38
N PRO A 98 16.86 13.12 22.43
CA PRO A 98 16.94 12.35 23.67
C PRO A 98 16.37 10.95 23.48
N LEU A 99 17.05 9.94 24.02
CA LEU A 99 16.59 8.56 24.06
C LEU A 99 16.95 7.94 25.41
N ARG A 100 15.93 7.52 26.17
CA ARG A 100 16.12 7.01 27.53
C ARG A 100 16.81 5.66 27.56
N LYS A 101 17.36 5.30 28.72
CA LYS A 101 17.99 4.00 28.96
C LYS A 101 17.04 2.86 28.63
N LYS A 102 17.54 1.87 27.89
CA LYS A 102 16.77 0.68 27.48
C LYS A 102 15.44 0.99 26.77
N ASP A 103 15.32 2.18 26.20
CA ASP A 103 14.10 2.65 25.53
C ASP A 103 14.28 2.69 24.01
N SER A 104 13.18 2.97 23.31
CA SER A 104 13.15 3.10 21.86
C SER A 104 12.36 4.33 21.43
N LEU A 105 12.76 4.94 20.31
CA LEU A 105 11.98 5.97 19.63
C LEU A 105 11.45 5.45 18.30
N TYR A 106 10.36 6.06 17.84
CA TYR A 106 9.82 5.84 16.50
C TYR A 106 10.34 6.88 15.52
N ILE A 107 10.71 6.40 14.33
CA ILE A 107 10.83 7.24 13.15
C ILE A 107 9.77 6.78 12.14
N PHE A 108 8.83 7.68 11.85
CA PHE A 108 7.85 7.49 10.79
C PHE A 108 8.42 7.98 9.46
N VAL A 109 8.21 7.22 8.39
CA VAL A 109 8.72 7.48 7.05
C VAL A 109 7.56 7.48 6.07
N GLU A 110 7.51 8.53 5.24
CA GLU A 110 6.60 8.66 4.11
C GLU A 110 7.40 9.09 2.89
N ILE A 111 6.91 8.81 1.69
CA ILE A 111 7.48 9.35 0.44
C ILE A 111 6.42 10.14 -0.33
N ALA A 112 6.84 11.27 -0.89
CA ALA A 112 6.07 12.07 -1.84
C ALA A 112 6.81 12.02 -3.18
N PRO A 113 6.50 11.04 -4.05
CA PRO A 113 7.34 10.76 -5.20
C PRO A 113 7.05 11.68 -6.39
N GLU A 114 8.12 12.05 -7.09
CA GLU A 114 8.06 12.59 -8.45
C GLU A 114 8.58 11.52 -9.43
N ALA A 115 7.74 11.11 -10.40
CA ALA A 115 8.12 10.12 -11.40
C ALA A 115 8.63 10.83 -12.66
N THR A 116 9.83 10.46 -13.11
CA THR A 116 10.41 10.93 -14.38
C THR A 116 10.21 9.96 -15.54
N GLY A 117 9.46 8.86 -15.31
CA GLY A 117 9.16 7.81 -16.28
C GLY A 117 8.14 6.78 -15.76
N PRO A 118 7.84 5.71 -16.53
CA PRO A 118 6.82 4.69 -16.17
C PRO A 118 7.12 3.99 -14.84
N GLU A 119 8.40 3.80 -14.55
CA GLU A 119 8.93 3.27 -13.30
C GLU A 119 10.25 3.97 -12.99
N ALA A 120 10.42 4.39 -11.75
CA ALA A 120 11.62 5.04 -11.23
C ALA A 120 11.94 4.47 -9.84
N ILE A 121 13.21 4.46 -9.47
CA ILE A 121 13.64 4.02 -8.13
C ILE A 121 13.96 5.26 -7.32
N ALA A 122 13.33 5.38 -6.15
CA ALA A 122 13.71 6.34 -5.13
C ALA A 122 14.50 5.62 -4.05
N GLU A 123 15.66 6.20 -3.70
CA GLU A 123 16.50 5.73 -2.61
C GLU A 123 16.99 6.93 -1.80
N ASP A 124 17.02 6.79 -0.47
CA ASP A 124 17.69 7.71 0.44
C ASP A 124 18.13 6.95 1.70
N LYS A 125 18.80 7.61 2.63
CA LYS A 125 19.22 7.00 3.89
C LYS A 125 18.91 7.93 5.05
N ILE A 126 18.43 7.35 6.15
CA ILE A 126 18.41 8.01 7.45
C ILE A 126 19.77 7.74 8.09
N LEU A 127 20.55 8.79 8.30
CA LEU A 127 21.88 8.74 8.89
C LEU A 127 21.80 9.12 10.37
N PHE A 128 22.48 8.34 11.20
CA PHE A 128 22.62 8.55 12.64
C PHE A 128 24.10 8.84 12.91
N GLN A 129 24.39 10.02 13.44
CA GLN A 129 25.76 10.43 13.77
C GLN A 129 25.93 10.42 15.28
N SER A 130 26.88 9.63 15.77
CA SER A 130 27.29 9.57 17.17
C SER A 130 28.82 9.59 17.29
N PRO A 131 29.40 9.74 18.50
CA PRO A 131 30.85 9.62 18.70
C PRO A 131 31.39 8.22 18.39
N VAL A 132 30.53 7.19 18.46
CA VAL A 132 30.87 5.80 18.19
C VAL A 132 31.01 5.55 16.67
N GLY A 133 30.30 6.32 15.86
CA GLY A 133 30.38 6.25 14.41
C GLY A 133 29.13 6.76 13.72
N GLN A 134 29.06 6.49 12.42
CA GLN A 134 27.87 6.78 11.61
C GLN A 134 27.14 5.48 11.27
N GLN A 135 25.88 5.37 11.67
CA GLN A 135 24.99 4.27 11.31
C GLN A 135 23.93 4.76 10.32
N GLN A 136 23.29 3.83 9.60
CA GLN A 136 22.31 4.18 8.58
C GLN A 136 21.14 3.19 8.56
N VAL A 137 19.97 3.69 8.19
CA VAL A 137 18.82 2.89 7.75
C VAL A 137 18.51 3.28 6.31
N VAL A 138 18.47 2.30 5.42
CA VAL A 138 18.22 2.53 3.98
C VAL A 138 16.72 2.70 3.74
N LEU A 139 16.35 3.69 2.93
CA LEU A 139 15.00 3.91 2.44
C LEU A 139 14.96 3.57 0.95
N PHE A 140 14.03 2.71 0.56
CA PHE A 140 13.92 2.24 -0.81
C PHE A 140 12.46 2.20 -1.26
N SER A 141 12.18 2.71 -2.47
CA SER A 141 10.84 2.72 -3.05
C SER A 141 10.87 2.60 -4.56
N VAL A 142 9.90 1.88 -5.09
CA VAL A 142 9.58 1.91 -6.51
C VAL A 142 8.51 2.98 -6.73
N VAL A 143 8.75 3.89 -7.66
CA VAL A 143 7.81 4.94 -8.07
C VAL A 143 7.27 4.57 -9.43
N GLN A 144 5.95 4.53 -9.61
CA GLN A 144 5.34 4.29 -10.92
C GLN A 144 4.48 5.48 -11.34
N ASP A 145 4.55 5.86 -12.62
CA ASP A 145 3.62 6.84 -13.17
C ASP A 145 2.25 6.17 -13.38
N ALA A 146 1.20 6.93 -13.07
CA ALA A 146 -0.16 6.42 -12.99
C ALA A 146 -1.17 7.38 -13.61
N GLU A 147 -2.22 6.81 -14.18
CA GLU A 147 -3.41 7.51 -14.62
C GLU A 147 -4.57 7.12 -13.71
N PHE A 148 -5.23 8.13 -13.14
CA PHE A 148 -6.26 7.95 -12.13
C PHE A 148 -7.67 8.11 -12.73
N PHE A 149 -8.52 7.12 -12.50
CA PHE A 149 -9.93 7.08 -12.86
C PHE A 149 -10.77 7.22 -11.59
N ILE A 150 -11.11 8.47 -11.24
CA ILE A 150 -11.74 8.79 -9.95
C ILE A 150 -13.20 9.14 -10.13
N LYS A 151 -14.07 8.30 -9.57
CA LYS A 151 -15.49 8.62 -9.42
C LYS A 151 -15.71 9.63 -8.31
N THR A 152 -16.38 10.73 -8.64
CA THR A 152 -16.80 11.77 -7.70
C THR A 152 -18.29 12.10 -7.94
N PRO A 153 -18.94 12.90 -7.07
CA PRO A 153 -20.32 13.33 -7.33
C PRO A 153 -20.51 14.08 -8.66
N THR A 154 -19.45 14.71 -9.19
CA THR A 154 -19.46 15.47 -10.45
C THR A 154 -18.79 14.73 -11.62
N ASN A 155 -18.04 13.66 -11.36
CA ASN A 155 -17.43 12.81 -12.38
C ASN A 155 -17.94 11.36 -12.23
N PRO A 156 -18.82 10.89 -13.13
CA PRO A 156 -19.36 9.55 -13.06
C PRO A 156 -18.35 8.45 -13.41
N ASN A 157 -17.15 8.82 -13.89
CA ASN A 157 -16.04 7.92 -14.25
C ASN A 157 -16.43 6.95 -15.36
N ILE A 158 -16.66 7.50 -16.56
CA ILE A 158 -17.15 6.78 -17.74
C ILE A 158 -16.19 6.99 -18.92
N ILE A 159 -15.83 5.91 -19.60
CA ILE A 159 -15.14 5.91 -20.90
C ILE A 159 -16.23 5.91 -21.98
N THR A 160 -16.39 7.05 -22.66
CA THR A 160 -17.49 7.29 -23.62
C THR A 160 -17.09 7.12 -25.09
N SER A 161 -15.82 6.82 -25.36
CA SER A 161 -15.30 6.59 -26.70
C SER A 161 -14.19 5.55 -26.66
N ASP A 162 -13.93 4.91 -27.80
CA ASP A 162 -12.94 3.85 -27.90
C ASP A 162 -11.58 4.30 -27.36
N ALA A 163 -10.98 3.46 -26.53
CA ALA A 163 -9.76 3.78 -25.82
C ALA A 163 -8.75 2.64 -25.91
N THR A 164 -7.47 3.00 -25.89
CA THR A 164 -6.37 2.04 -25.79
C THR A 164 -5.48 2.40 -24.62
N TRP A 165 -5.36 1.49 -23.66
CA TRP A 165 -4.43 1.57 -22.55
C TRP A 165 -3.17 0.80 -22.85
N ASN A 166 -2.03 1.43 -22.63
CA ASN A 166 -0.70 0.84 -22.72
C ASN A 166 -0.01 0.82 -21.36
N ASN A 167 1.17 0.21 -21.30
CA ASN A 167 1.97 0.04 -20.10
C ASN A 167 2.81 1.28 -19.70
N ASN A 168 2.63 2.43 -20.36
CA ASN A 168 3.38 3.65 -20.01
C ASN A 168 2.96 4.20 -18.64
N LYS A 169 1.70 3.97 -18.24
CA LYS A 169 1.16 4.37 -16.92
C LYS A 169 0.30 3.26 -16.36
N ALA A 170 0.46 2.95 -15.08
CA ALA A 170 -0.49 2.12 -14.36
C ALA A 170 -1.87 2.81 -14.35
N LYS A 171 -2.96 2.03 -14.35
CA LYS A 171 -4.33 2.56 -14.34
C LYS A 171 -4.93 2.34 -12.96
N ILE A 172 -5.20 3.41 -12.21
CA ILE A 172 -5.71 3.31 -10.83
C ILE A 172 -7.17 3.75 -10.80
N ILE A 173 -8.05 2.86 -10.36
CA ILE A 173 -9.49 3.07 -10.38
C ILE A 173 -10.01 3.29 -8.95
N TYR A 174 -10.63 4.45 -8.72
CA TYR A 174 -11.34 4.79 -7.48
C TYR A 174 -12.84 4.86 -7.74
N GLY A 175 -13.60 3.97 -7.09
CA GLY A 175 -15.01 3.75 -7.38
C GLY A 175 -15.23 2.91 -8.63
N ASP A 176 -16.46 2.87 -9.15
CA ASP A 176 -16.74 2.14 -10.39
C ASP A 176 -16.25 2.94 -11.60
N LEU A 177 -15.48 2.32 -12.50
CA LEU A 177 -15.20 2.81 -13.84
C LEU A 177 -16.13 2.13 -14.84
N THR A 178 -16.83 2.90 -15.67
CA THR A 178 -17.78 2.37 -16.64
C THR A 178 -17.25 2.49 -18.07
N ILE A 179 -17.29 1.41 -18.84
CA ILE A 179 -17.12 1.42 -20.29
C ILE A 179 -18.52 1.55 -20.89
N ASP A 180 -18.77 2.65 -21.57
CA ASP A 180 -20.11 2.99 -22.05
C ASP A 180 -20.58 2.06 -23.17
N GLN A 181 -21.87 2.11 -23.49
CA GLN A 181 -22.48 1.24 -24.48
C GLN A 181 -21.77 1.32 -25.83
N ASN A 182 -21.52 0.15 -26.43
CA ASN A 182 -20.85 0.01 -27.73
C ASN A 182 -19.41 0.57 -27.78
N VAL A 183 -18.81 0.94 -26.65
CA VAL A 183 -17.42 1.41 -26.57
C VAL A 183 -16.47 0.22 -26.48
N ILE A 184 -15.31 0.34 -27.14
CA ILE A 184 -14.24 -0.64 -27.09
C ILE A 184 -13.08 -0.12 -26.24
N LEU A 185 -12.74 -0.85 -25.18
CA LEU A 185 -11.51 -0.65 -24.42
C LEU A 185 -10.48 -1.72 -24.74
N ASN A 186 -9.32 -1.30 -25.25
CA ASN A 186 -8.19 -2.18 -25.52
C ASN A 186 -7.10 -1.99 -24.47
N ILE A 187 -6.85 -3.00 -23.64
CA ILE A 187 -5.79 -3.03 -22.66
C ILE A 187 -4.61 -3.84 -23.23
N GLN A 188 -3.52 -3.17 -23.56
CA GLN A 188 -2.36 -3.78 -24.21
C GLN A 188 -1.45 -4.50 -23.21
N GLN A 189 -0.60 -5.37 -23.73
CA GLN A 189 0.36 -6.18 -22.95
C GLN A 189 1.16 -5.36 -21.92
N GLY A 190 1.47 -5.97 -20.78
CA GLY A 190 2.23 -5.34 -19.69
C GLY A 190 1.48 -4.24 -18.93
N THR A 191 0.25 -3.88 -19.32
CA THR A 191 -0.54 -2.86 -18.60
C THR A 191 -0.93 -3.37 -17.23
N LYS A 192 -0.78 -2.50 -16.21
CA LYS A 192 -1.20 -2.73 -14.84
C LYS A 192 -2.49 -1.94 -14.57
N VAL A 193 -3.54 -2.62 -14.14
CA VAL A 193 -4.82 -2.03 -13.75
C VAL A 193 -5.08 -2.37 -12.29
N TYR A 194 -5.24 -1.34 -11.48
CA TYR A 194 -5.37 -1.44 -10.04
C TYR A 194 -6.68 -0.84 -9.57
N PHE A 195 -7.38 -1.57 -8.70
CA PHE A 195 -8.65 -1.15 -8.12
C PHE A 195 -8.45 -0.76 -6.66
N HIS A 196 -8.85 0.45 -6.30
CA HIS A 196 -8.91 0.86 -4.90
C HIS A 196 -10.02 0.12 -4.15
N LYS A 197 -10.01 0.17 -2.83
CA LYS A 197 -11.05 -0.44 -2.00
C LYS A 197 -12.46 -0.02 -2.41
N ASN A 198 -13.38 -0.99 -2.50
CA ASN A 198 -14.77 -0.83 -2.92
C ASN A 198 -14.96 -0.31 -4.37
N SER A 199 -13.94 -0.44 -5.21
CA SER A 199 -13.97 -0.03 -6.62
C SER A 199 -14.27 -1.22 -7.54
N GLY A 200 -14.55 -0.96 -8.82
CA GLY A 200 -14.83 -2.00 -9.80
C GLY A 200 -14.85 -1.47 -11.23
N MET A 201 -15.12 -2.36 -12.18
CA MET A 201 -15.31 -2.00 -13.58
C MET A 201 -16.68 -2.49 -14.05
N LYS A 202 -17.39 -1.67 -14.83
CA LYS A 202 -18.65 -2.01 -15.47
C LYS A 202 -18.50 -1.91 -16.97
N VAL A 203 -18.89 -2.95 -17.68
CA VAL A 203 -18.86 -3.02 -19.15
C VAL A 203 -20.31 -3.10 -19.61
N LEU A 204 -20.82 -2.00 -20.14
CA LEU A 204 -22.24 -1.87 -20.48
C LEU A 204 -22.60 -2.65 -21.74
N SER A 205 -23.90 -2.70 -22.05
CA SER A 205 -24.44 -3.38 -23.23
C SER A 205 -23.74 -2.98 -24.52
N GLY A 206 -23.39 -3.97 -25.35
CA GLY A 206 -22.67 -3.79 -26.62
C GLY A 206 -21.19 -3.40 -26.49
N ALA A 207 -20.73 -3.04 -25.29
CA ALA A 207 -19.33 -2.66 -25.07
C ALA A 207 -18.40 -3.88 -25.15
N THR A 208 -17.16 -3.63 -25.55
CA THR A 208 -16.13 -4.66 -25.68
C THR A 208 -14.92 -4.34 -24.81
N LEU A 209 -14.55 -5.29 -23.95
CA LEU A 209 -13.30 -5.24 -23.18
C LEU A 209 -12.29 -6.23 -23.78
N ASN A 210 -11.22 -5.71 -24.35
CA ASN A 210 -10.12 -6.50 -24.88
C ASN A 210 -8.91 -6.40 -23.94
N ILE A 211 -8.44 -7.53 -23.42
CA ILE A 211 -7.24 -7.65 -22.60
C ILE A 211 -6.21 -8.46 -23.38
N ASN A 212 -5.22 -7.76 -23.93
CA ASN A 212 -4.30 -8.26 -24.95
C ASN A 212 -2.88 -8.45 -24.38
N GLY A 213 -2.72 -9.36 -23.41
CA GLY A 213 -1.41 -9.73 -22.88
C GLY A 213 -0.60 -10.62 -23.81
N THR A 214 0.66 -10.82 -23.45
CA THR A 214 1.54 -11.84 -24.05
C THR A 214 2.20 -12.70 -22.97
N LEU A 215 2.80 -13.83 -23.36
CA LEU A 215 3.52 -14.70 -22.43
C LEU A 215 4.60 -13.94 -21.64
N ALA A 216 5.35 -13.08 -22.33
CA ALA A 216 6.39 -12.26 -21.73
C ALA A 216 5.79 -11.11 -20.90
N ASN A 217 4.72 -10.49 -21.37
CA ASN A 217 4.14 -9.30 -20.75
C ASN A 217 2.63 -9.49 -20.52
N ASN A 218 2.30 -10.08 -19.37
CA ASN A 218 0.91 -10.28 -18.97
C ASN A 218 0.24 -8.94 -18.65
N VAL A 219 -1.09 -8.86 -18.81
CA VAL A 219 -1.88 -7.75 -18.25
C VAL A 219 -2.28 -8.12 -16.82
N THR A 220 -2.03 -7.22 -15.86
CA THR A 220 -2.32 -7.46 -14.44
C THR A 220 -3.51 -6.62 -14.00
N LEU A 221 -4.50 -7.26 -13.38
CA LEU A 221 -5.70 -6.65 -12.82
C LEU A 221 -5.87 -7.09 -11.36
N ARG A 222 -5.67 -6.19 -10.40
CA ARG A 222 -5.76 -6.52 -8.97
C ARG A 222 -6.06 -5.30 -8.09
N GLY A 223 -6.09 -5.47 -6.77
CA GLY A 223 -6.15 -4.33 -5.84
C GLY A 223 -4.89 -3.46 -5.90
N ASP A 224 -5.01 -2.20 -5.50
CA ASP A 224 -3.93 -1.20 -5.53
C ASP A 224 -2.89 -1.30 -4.39
N ARG A 225 -3.18 -2.08 -3.34
CA ARG A 225 -2.23 -2.40 -2.28
C ARG A 225 -1.16 -3.35 -2.79
N ASN A 226 0.12 -3.03 -2.59
CA ASN A 226 1.27 -3.75 -3.17
C ASN A 226 2.11 -4.51 -2.12
N ASP A 227 1.59 -4.70 -0.90
CA ASP A 227 2.26 -5.49 0.14
C ASP A 227 2.25 -7.00 -0.23
N PRO A 228 3.42 -7.69 -0.22
CA PRO A 228 3.52 -9.12 -0.51
C PRO A 228 2.61 -10.02 0.35
N ALA A 229 2.27 -9.60 1.57
CA ALA A 229 1.33 -10.33 2.42
C ALA A 229 -0.15 -10.18 1.96
N TYR A 230 -0.42 -9.20 1.09
CA TYR A 230 -1.75 -8.70 0.76
C TYR A 230 -2.07 -8.64 -0.75
N ASP A 231 -1.14 -9.00 -1.62
CA ASP A 231 -1.38 -9.15 -3.07
C ASP A 231 -2.54 -10.12 -3.38
N THR A 232 -2.90 -10.96 -2.42
CA THR A 232 -3.93 -11.98 -2.51
C THR A 232 -4.99 -11.88 -1.40
N ILE A 233 -5.26 -10.70 -0.82
CA ILE A 233 -6.42 -10.62 0.11
C ILE A 233 -7.71 -10.63 -0.72
N PRO A 234 -8.66 -11.56 -0.48
CA PRO A 234 -9.99 -11.47 -1.04
C PRO A 234 -10.74 -10.22 -0.55
N LYS A 235 -11.72 -9.74 -1.32
CA LYS A 235 -12.57 -8.56 -0.99
C LYS A 235 -11.81 -7.23 -0.92
N ASN A 236 -10.67 -7.10 -1.60
CA ASN A 236 -10.00 -5.80 -1.66
C ASN A 236 -10.69 -4.85 -2.67
N TRP A 237 -11.31 -5.36 -3.74
CA TRP A 237 -12.17 -4.61 -4.68
C TRP A 237 -13.41 -5.45 -5.07
N ASN A 238 -14.32 -4.90 -5.88
CA ASN A 238 -15.62 -5.51 -6.18
C ASN A 238 -15.52 -6.62 -7.24
N SER A 239 -15.67 -6.26 -8.52
CA SER A 239 -15.67 -7.17 -9.67
C SER A 239 -15.52 -6.41 -10.99
N ILE A 240 -15.16 -7.14 -12.05
CA ILE A 240 -15.37 -6.68 -13.43
C ILE A 240 -16.74 -7.22 -13.83
N LYS A 241 -17.71 -6.31 -13.94
CA LYS A 241 -19.10 -6.62 -14.21
C LYS A 241 -19.40 -6.41 -15.69
N MET A 242 -19.83 -7.47 -16.35
CA MET A 242 -20.19 -7.49 -17.77
C MET A 242 -21.72 -7.56 -17.88
N GLU A 243 -22.31 -6.56 -18.54
CA GLU A 243 -23.77 -6.51 -18.75
C GLU A 243 -24.21 -7.25 -20.02
N ALA A 244 -25.52 -7.33 -20.22
CA ALA A 244 -26.13 -8.06 -21.33
C ALA A 244 -25.65 -7.53 -22.67
N GLY A 245 -25.23 -8.43 -23.57
CA GLY A 245 -24.73 -8.08 -24.90
C GLY A 245 -23.29 -7.54 -24.94
N SER A 246 -22.61 -7.40 -23.80
CA SER A 246 -21.18 -7.05 -23.79
C SER A 246 -20.30 -8.22 -24.21
N THR A 247 -19.06 -7.91 -24.60
CA THR A 247 -18.05 -8.90 -25.02
C THR A 247 -16.76 -8.75 -24.23
N LEU A 248 -16.20 -9.87 -23.76
CA LEU A 248 -14.88 -9.97 -23.16
C LEU A 248 -13.96 -10.80 -24.05
N ASN A 249 -12.82 -10.24 -24.44
CA ASN A 249 -11.70 -11.01 -25.02
C ASN A 249 -10.50 -10.87 -24.10
N MET A 250 -10.02 -11.97 -23.53
CA MET A 250 -8.96 -11.97 -22.53
C MET A 250 -7.87 -12.97 -22.92
N ASN A 251 -6.64 -12.49 -23.08
CA ASN A 251 -5.46 -13.31 -23.35
C ASN A 251 -4.30 -12.89 -22.45
N TYR A 252 -3.58 -13.85 -21.85
CA TYR A 252 -2.46 -13.60 -20.94
C TYR A 252 -2.76 -12.54 -19.85
N ALA A 253 -3.91 -12.70 -19.21
CA ALA A 253 -4.33 -11.85 -18.10
C ALA A 253 -4.08 -12.51 -16.75
N ARG A 254 -3.84 -11.67 -15.74
CA ARG A 254 -3.56 -12.03 -14.35
C ARG A 254 -4.54 -11.25 -13.48
N LEU A 255 -5.61 -11.90 -13.02
CA LEU A 255 -6.76 -11.27 -12.36
C LEU A 255 -6.93 -11.76 -10.92
N PHE A 256 -6.79 -10.85 -9.93
CA PHE A 256 -6.66 -11.22 -8.51
C PHE A 256 -7.40 -10.33 -7.49
N GLY A 257 -7.79 -10.90 -6.34
CA GLY A 257 -8.01 -10.19 -5.06
C GLY A 257 -9.41 -9.62 -4.76
N GLY A 258 -10.37 -9.74 -5.68
CA GLY A 258 -11.68 -9.08 -5.54
C GLY A 258 -12.73 -9.83 -4.71
N THR A 259 -13.96 -9.34 -4.77
CA THR A 259 -15.16 -10.06 -4.27
C THR A 259 -15.56 -11.14 -5.27
N LYS A 260 -15.68 -10.77 -6.55
CA LYS A 260 -15.79 -11.70 -7.71
C LYS A 260 -14.79 -11.27 -8.77
N GLY A 261 -14.23 -12.21 -9.53
CA GLY A 261 -13.33 -11.87 -10.65
C GLY A 261 -14.09 -11.28 -11.81
N LEU A 262 -14.81 -12.14 -12.52
CA LEU A 262 -15.70 -11.78 -13.62
C LEU A 262 -17.15 -12.05 -13.21
N GLU A 263 -17.96 -11.00 -13.18
CA GLU A 263 -19.41 -11.10 -12.95
C GLU A 263 -20.13 -10.84 -14.27
N MET A 264 -20.61 -11.91 -14.91
CA MET A 264 -21.14 -11.89 -16.26
C MET A 264 -22.63 -12.20 -16.30
N LYS A 265 -23.39 -11.40 -17.04
CA LYS A 265 -24.82 -11.61 -17.27
C LYS A 265 -25.14 -11.40 -18.74
N GLN A 266 -25.56 -12.46 -19.43
CA GLN A 266 -25.92 -12.43 -20.85
C GLN A 266 -24.78 -11.90 -21.74
N THR A 267 -23.55 -12.33 -21.45
CA THR A 267 -22.30 -11.87 -22.05
C THR A 267 -21.65 -12.97 -22.89
N ASN A 268 -20.83 -12.59 -23.87
CA ASN A 268 -19.90 -13.51 -24.56
C ASN A 268 -18.47 -13.28 -24.07
N ALA A 269 -17.76 -14.35 -23.68
CA ALA A 269 -16.39 -14.27 -23.22
C ALA A 269 -15.47 -15.28 -23.90
N ASN A 270 -14.35 -14.82 -24.43
CA ASN A 270 -13.24 -15.64 -24.91
C ASN A 270 -12.03 -15.44 -24.00
N ILE A 271 -11.63 -16.47 -23.27
CA ILE A 271 -10.55 -16.40 -22.27
C ILE A 271 -9.46 -17.40 -22.63
N SER A 272 -8.22 -16.93 -22.75
CA SER A 272 -7.08 -17.77 -23.09
C SER A 272 -5.82 -17.45 -22.30
N ASN A 273 -5.01 -18.46 -22.00
CA ASN A 273 -3.68 -18.33 -21.39
C ASN A 273 -3.63 -17.45 -20.12
N SER A 274 -4.70 -17.45 -19.33
CA SER A 274 -4.91 -16.49 -18.24
C SER A 274 -4.98 -17.17 -16.88
N PHE A 275 -4.84 -16.38 -15.83
CA PHE A 275 -4.89 -16.82 -14.45
C PHE A 275 -5.87 -15.96 -13.67
N ILE A 276 -6.85 -16.59 -13.02
CA ILE A 276 -7.83 -15.93 -12.17
C ILE A 276 -7.71 -16.55 -10.78
N HIS A 277 -7.26 -15.80 -9.78
CA HIS A 277 -7.08 -16.39 -8.45
C HIS A 277 -7.41 -15.46 -7.31
N THR A 278 -7.83 -16.08 -6.20
CA THR A 278 -8.16 -15.40 -4.95
C THR A 278 -9.30 -14.40 -5.05
N PHE A 279 -10.51 -14.92 -4.87
CA PHE A 279 -11.74 -14.13 -4.78
C PHE A 279 -12.56 -14.58 -3.58
N GLN A 280 -13.25 -13.62 -2.94
CA GLN A 280 -14.09 -13.92 -1.78
C GLN A 280 -15.22 -14.89 -2.12
N GLU A 281 -15.83 -14.71 -3.29
CA GLU A 281 -16.94 -15.53 -3.74
C GLU A 281 -16.52 -16.38 -4.95
N TYR A 282 -16.56 -15.80 -6.16
CA TYR A 282 -16.36 -16.53 -7.41
C TYR A 282 -15.19 -15.96 -8.22
N GLY A 283 -14.40 -16.83 -8.84
CA GLY A 283 -13.46 -16.40 -9.89
C GLY A 283 -14.23 -15.95 -11.13
N ILE A 284 -15.14 -16.80 -11.60
CA ILE A 284 -16.12 -16.48 -12.65
C ILE A 284 -17.52 -16.79 -12.12
N TYR A 285 -18.39 -15.78 -12.15
CA TYR A 285 -19.82 -15.90 -11.90
C TYR A 285 -20.57 -15.53 -13.18
N ALA A 286 -21.25 -16.49 -13.79
CA ALA A 286 -21.86 -16.32 -15.11
C ALA A 286 -23.34 -16.71 -15.13
N VAL A 287 -24.19 -15.81 -15.59
CA VAL A 287 -25.64 -16.05 -15.74
C VAL A 287 -26.03 -15.90 -17.21
N ALA A 288 -26.58 -16.95 -17.82
CA ALA A 288 -27.01 -16.97 -19.23
C ALA A 288 -25.95 -16.43 -20.20
N SER A 289 -24.67 -16.75 -19.94
CA SER A 289 -23.51 -16.23 -20.67
C SER A 289 -22.76 -17.36 -21.37
N THR A 290 -22.18 -17.07 -22.52
CA THR A 290 -21.36 -18.03 -23.27
C THR A 290 -19.88 -17.78 -23.00
N ILE A 291 -19.17 -18.79 -22.50
CA ILE A 291 -17.74 -18.68 -22.14
C ILE A 291 -16.95 -19.75 -22.88
N THR A 292 -16.01 -19.32 -23.71
CA THR A 292 -14.99 -20.18 -24.32
C THR A 292 -13.66 -19.95 -23.62
N ALA A 293 -13.18 -20.94 -22.88
CA ALA A 293 -11.94 -20.85 -22.12
C ALA A 293 -10.90 -21.91 -22.56
N LYS A 294 -9.64 -21.50 -22.76
CA LYS A 294 -8.52 -22.41 -23.08
C LYS A 294 -7.27 -22.04 -22.30
N ASN A 295 -6.59 -23.01 -21.70
CA ASN A 295 -5.37 -22.77 -20.91
C ASN A 295 -5.61 -21.70 -19.82
N LEU A 296 -6.68 -21.89 -19.06
CA LEU A 296 -7.10 -21.02 -17.97
C LEU A 296 -6.82 -21.73 -16.64
N VAL A 297 -6.12 -21.06 -15.74
CA VAL A 297 -5.89 -21.57 -14.38
C VAL A 297 -6.73 -20.75 -13.41
N MET A 298 -7.43 -21.45 -12.52
CA MET A 298 -8.27 -20.83 -11.49
C MET A 298 -8.09 -21.50 -10.14
N ASN A 299 -7.93 -20.71 -9.08
CA ASN A 299 -7.73 -21.25 -7.73
C ASN A 299 -8.15 -20.26 -6.62
N ASN A 300 -8.30 -20.77 -5.40
CA ASN A 300 -8.46 -20.03 -4.15
C ASN A 300 -9.70 -19.10 -4.13
N CYS A 301 -10.86 -19.60 -4.55
CA CYS A 301 -12.11 -18.83 -4.47
C CYS A 301 -12.98 -19.35 -3.32
N GLY A 302 -13.60 -18.46 -2.53
CA GLY A 302 -14.31 -18.83 -1.31
C GLY A 302 -15.56 -19.69 -1.55
N GLU A 303 -16.32 -19.42 -2.62
CA GLU A 303 -17.50 -20.21 -2.99
C GLU A 303 -17.15 -21.23 -4.08
N SER A 304 -16.72 -20.76 -5.26
CA SER A 304 -16.28 -21.63 -6.36
C SER A 304 -15.37 -20.89 -7.32
N ALA A 305 -14.44 -21.60 -7.97
CA ALA A 305 -13.67 -21.04 -9.06
C ALA A 305 -14.60 -20.58 -10.20
N VAL A 306 -15.58 -21.41 -10.58
CA VAL A 306 -16.52 -21.13 -11.68
C VAL A 306 -17.93 -21.48 -11.24
N GLY A 307 -18.86 -20.53 -11.37
CA GLY A 307 -20.30 -20.72 -11.20
C GLY A 307 -21.03 -20.32 -12.49
N ILE A 308 -21.71 -21.28 -13.13
CA ILE A 308 -22.50 -21.07 -14.35
C ILE A 308 -23.97 -21.34 -14.02
N PHE A 309 -24.82 -20.37 -14.34
CA PHE A 309 -26.25 -20.40 -14.06
C PHE A 309 -27.04 -20.11 -15.33
N LYS A 310 -28.13 -20.83 -15.55
CA LYS A 310 -29.01 -20.63 -16.72
C LYS A 310 -28.24 -20.69 -18.05
N GLY A 311 -27.37 -21.71 -18.17
CA GLY A 311 -26.48 -21.93 -19.31
C GLY A 311 -27.21 -21.89 -20.65
#